data_AF-A0A7W1Q7H9-F1
#
_entry.id   AF-A0A7W1Q7H9-F1
#
_cell.length_a   1.000
_cell.length_b   1.000
_cell.length_c   1.000
_cell.angle_alpha   90.00
_cell.angle_beta   90.00
_cell.angle_gamma   90.00
#
_symmetry.space_group_name_H-M   'P 1'
#
loop_
_entity.id
_entity.type
_entity.pdbx_description
1 polymer ?
#
loop_
_entity_poly.entity_id
_entity_poly.type
_entity_poly.pdbx_seq_one_letter_code
_entity_poly.pdbx_strand_id
1 'polypeptide(L)'
;MRCEQVRPLLPELAEAGPRAVGPAQVHLAGCAKCATGLARFRDLLAGLGSLRDVVSEPSEAFLGRLISGLEAIEEPARARRLLRYVSNERARSAALSLGGAAVGATAVGLVWWRRSARRALPPVLSTGSGALR
;
A
#
# COMPACT_ATOMS: atom_id res chain seq x y z
N MET A 1 22.44 4.57 21.04
CA MET A 1 22.24 5.55 19.96
C MET A 1 21.93 6.90 20.60
N ARG A 2 22.48 8.01 20.06
CA ARG A 2 22.30 9.36 20.64
C ARG A 2 21.27 10.18 19.85
N CYS A 3 20.74 11.24 20.47
CA CYS A 3 19.70 12.08 19.87
C CYS A 3 20.14 12.71 18.54
N GLU A 4 21.41 13.11 18.43
CA GLU A 4 21.97 13.78 17.26
C GLU A 4 22.03 12.85 16.05
N GLN A 5 22.12 11.54 16.31
CA GLN A 5 22.12 10.50 15.27
C GLN A 5 20.70 10.14 14.83
N VAL A 6 19.70 10.26 15.72
CA VAL A 6 18.30 9.91 15.44
C VAL A 6 17.57 11.07 14.75
N ARG A 7 17.87 12.31 15.13
CA ARG A 7 17.21 13.51 14.62
C ARG A 7 17.19 13.64 13.08
N PRO A 8 18.30 13.40 12.34
CA PRO A 8 18.27 13.44 10.88
C PRO A 8 17.46 12.30 10.24
N LEU A 9 17.24 11.20 10.97
CA LEU A 9 16.49 10.04 10.47
C LEU A 9 14.97 10.17 10.69
N LEU A 10 14.51 11.17 11.45
CA LEU A 10 13.09 11.34 11.77
C LEU A 10 12.17 11.49 10.53
N PRO A 11 12.55 12.22 9.46
CA PRO A 11 11.72 12.31 8.27
C PRO A 11 11.49 10.96 7.60
N GLU A 12 12.55 10.19 7.37
CA GLU A 12 12.49 8.86 6.77
C GLU A 12 11.67 7.88 7.63
N LEU A 13 11.81 7.95 8.95
CA LEU A 13 11.04 7.15 9.90
C LEU A 13 9.55 7.57 9.98
N ALA A 14 9.23 8.81 9.64
CA ALA A 14 7.84 9.28 9.54
C ALA A 14 7.16 8.68 8.30
N GLU A 15 7.88 8.56 7.17
CA GLU A 15 7.39 7.98 5.92
C GLU A 15 7.29 6.44 5.95
N ALA A 16 8.26 5.76 6.56
CA ALA A 16 8.36 4.28 6.54
C ALA A 16 7.29 3.56 7.38
N GLY A 17 6.50 4.28 8.19
CA GLY A 17 5.47 3.72 9.06
C GLY A 17 6.02 2.94 10.26
N PRO A 18 5.15 2.32 11.09
CA PRO A 18 5.50 1.77 12.40
C PRO A 18 6.36 0.49 12.38
N ARG A 19 6.86 0.02 11.23
CA ARG A 19 7.45 -1.33 11.09
C ARG A 19 8.98 -1.39 11.02
N ALA A 20 9.69 -0.28 11.08
CA ALA A 20 11.15 -0.35 11.21
C ALA A 20 11.51 -0.88 12.60
N VAL A 21 12.22 -2.01 12.68
CA VAL A 21 12.78 -2.53 13.93
C VAL A 21 14.27 -2.22 13.86
N GLY A 22 14.75 -1.33 14.73
CA GLY A 22 16.15 -0.91 14.70
C GLY A 22 16.57 -0.05 15.90
N PRO A 23 17.86 0.31 15.99
CA PRO A 23 18.42 1.09 17.10
C PRO A 23 17.71 2.44 17.33
N ALA A 24 17.16 3.03 16.25
CA ALA A 24 16.39 4.27 16.32
C ALA A 24 15.03 4.07 17.01
N GLN A 25 14.30 2.98 16.76
CA GLN A 25 13.04 2.68 17.44
C GLN A 25 13.24 2.47 18.95
N VAL A 26 14.29 1.75 19.33
CA VAL A 26 14.61 1.54 20.75
C VAL A 26 14.87 2.89 21.44
N HIS A 27 15.59 3.80 20.77
CA HIS A 27 15.80 5.15 21.29
C HIS A 27 14.50 5.95 21.38
N LEU A 28 13.64 5.89 20.35
CA LEU A 28 12.34 6.59 20.33
C LEU A 28 11.40 6.12 21.44
N ALA A 29 11.47 4.85 21.83
CA ALA A 29 10.71 4.33 22.97
C ALA A 29 11.18 4.91 24.32
N GLY A 30 12.47 5.26 24.44
CA GLY A 30 13.05 5.81 25.67
C GLY A 30 13.20 7.33 25.72
N CYS A 31 13.06 8.03 24.59
CA CYS A 31 13.34 9.47 24.48
C CYS A 31 12.11 10.28 24.03
N ALA A 32 11.44 10.93 24.99
CA ALA A 32 10.25 11.73 24.73
C ALA A 32 10.48 12.89 23.75
N LYS A 33 11.67 13.50 23.75
CA LYS A 33 12.01 14.60 22.81
C LYS A 33 12.01 14.11 21.35
N CYS A 34 12.67 12.98 21.08
CA CYS A 34 12.71 12.40 19.74
C CYS A 34 11.34 11.84 19.33
N ALA A 35 10.59 11.23 20.26
CA ALA A 35 9.23 10.76 20.00
C ALA A 35 8.28 11.90 19.61
N THR A 36 8.35 13.04 20.31
CA THR A 36 7.58 14.25 19.99
C THR A 36 7.97 14.80 18.62
N GLY A 37 9.27 14.83 18.31
CA GLY A 37 9.76 15.22 16.99
C GLY A 37 9.18 14.35 15.87
N LEU A 38 9.17 13.04 16.05
CA LEU A 38 8.58 12.09 15.10
C LEU A 38 7.07 12.31 14.91
N ALA A 39 6.33 12.54 16.00
CA ALA A 39 4.91 12.83 15.93
C ALA A 39 4.62 14.09 15.08
N ARG A 40 5.38 15.17 15.30
CA ARG A 40 5.25 16.41 14.50
C ARG A 40 5.50 16.18 13.01
N PHE A 41 6.50 15.36 12.65
CA PHE A 41 6.74 15.02 11.25
C PHE A 41 5.57 14.23 10.64
N ARG A 42 4.99 13.29 11.39
CA ARG A 42 3.82 12.53 10.94
C ARG A 42 2.60 13.42 10.77
N ASP A 43 2.36 14.36 11.69
CA ASP A 43 1.26 15.30 11.61
C ASP A 43 1.40 16.21 10.37
N LEU A 44 2.62 16.70 10.10
CA LEU A 44 2.92 17.48 8.91
C LEU A 44 2.65 16.69 7.62
N LEU A 45 3.14 15.45 7.55
CA LEU A 45 2.92 14.57 6.39
C LEU A 45 1.43 14.24 6.21
N ALA A 46 0.69 14.02 7.30
CA ALA A 46 -0.76 13.80 7.25
C ALA A 46 -1.49 15.05 6.72
N GLY A 47 -1.10 16.25 7.17
CA GLY A 47 -1.62 17.52 6.65
C GLY A 47 -1.36 17.70 5.16
N LEU A 48 -0.13 17.44 4.70
CA LEU A 48 0.20 17.46 3.26
C LEU A 48 -0.57 16.40 2.46
N GLY A 49 -0.77 15.21 3.05
CA GLY A 49 -1.61 14.16 2.45
C GLY A 49 -3.05 14.61 2.25
N SER A 50 -3.63 15.30 3.24
CA SER A 50 -5.00 15.81 3.14
C SER A 50 -5.19 16.85 2.02
N LEU A 51 -4.17 17.67 1.76
CA LEU A 51 -4.17 18.62 0.64
C LEU A 51 -4.14 17.92 -0.72
N ARG A 52 -3.47 16.77 -0.82
CA ARG A 52 -3.41 15.96 -2.03
C ARG A 52 -4.78 15.36 -2.38
N ASP A 53 -5.55 14.99 -1.36
CA ASP A 53 -6.86 14.35 -1.54
C ASP A 53 -7.96 15.36 -1.91
N VAL A 54 -7.68 16.67 -1.82
CA VAL A 54 -8.46 17.73 -2.48
C VAL A 54 -8.12 17.71 -3.98
N VAL A 55 -8.50 16.63 -4.65
CA VAL A 55 -8.31 16.45 -6.10
C VAL A 55 -9.42 17.19 -6.83
N SER A 56 -9.07 18.29 -7.48
CA SER A 56 -9.86 18.84 -8.58
C SER A 56 -9.55 18.06 -9.85
N GLU A 57 -10.59 17.56 -10.52
CA GLU A 57 -10.48 16.90 -11.83
C GLU A 57 -9.74 17.82 -12.81
N PRO A 58 -8.61 17.41 -13.39
CA PRO A 58 -7.92 18.23 -14.37
C PRO A 58 -8.81 18.39 -15.61
N SER A 59 -8.90 19.61 -16.17
CA SER A 59 -9.65 19.84 -17.40
C SER A 59 -9.20 18.88 -18.50
N GLU A 60 -10.10 18.38 -19.35
CA GLU A 60 -9.74 17.45 -20.44
C GLU A 60 -8.61 17.99 -21.34
N ALA A 61 -8.57 19.31 -21.55
CA ALA A 61 -7.51 20.00 -22.30
C ALA A 61 -6.11 19.94 -21.64
N PHE A 62 -6.03 19.62 -20.34
CA PHE A 62 -4.77 19.55 -19.60
C PHE A 62 -3.94 18.32 -20.02
N LEU A 63 -4.60 17.19 -20.27
CA LEU A 63 -3.94 15.98 -20.79
C LEU A 63 -3.34 16.24 -22.17
N GLY A 64 -4.10 16.89 -23.06
CA GLY A 64 -3.60 17.28 -24.38
C GLY A 64 -2.36 18.18 -24.30
N ARG A 65 -2.40 19.23 -23.46
CA ARG A 65 -1.24 20.12 -23.25
C ARG A 65 -0.02 19.41 -22.67
N LEU A 66 -0.21 18.46 -21.76
CA LEU A 66 0.89 17.66 -21.21
C LEU A 66 1.53 16.76 -22.27
N ILE A 67 0.71 16.08 -23.08
CA ILE A 67 1.21 15.21 -24.15
C ILE A 67 1.99 16.04 -25.18
N SER A 68 1.43 17.15 -25.67
CA SER A 68 2.13 18.03 -26.60
C SER A 68 3.39 18.64 -26.00
N GLY A 69 3.38 18.97 -24.71
CA GLY A 69 4.56 19.46 -24.00
C GLY A 69 5.65 18.41 -23.86
N LEU A 70 5.30 17.13 -23.71
CA LEU A 70 6.25 16.01 -23.65
C LEU A 70 6.81 15.65 -25.04
N GLU A 71 6.00 15.74 -26.09
CA GLU A 71 6.42 15.54 -27.48
C GLU A 71 7.37 16.64 -27.94
N ALA A 72 7.22 17.87 -27.42
CA ALA A 72 8.15 18.97 -27.64
C ALA A 72 9.50 18.81 -26.91
N ILE A 73 9.62 17.82 -26.01
CA ILE A 73 10.92 17.49 -25.40
C ILE A 73 11.70 16.64 -26.40
N GLU A 74 12.60 17.25 -27.15
CA GLU A 74 13.50 16.61 -28.13
C GLU A 74 14.38 15.48 -27.52
N GLU A 75 14.43 15.38 -26.20
CA GLU A 75 15.23 14.42 -25.43
C GLU A 75 14.37 13.24 -24.94
N PRO A 76 14.27 12.13 -25.71
CA PRO A 76 13.48 10.94 -25.34
C PRO A 76 13.95 10.30 -24.02
N ALA A 77 15.22 10.52 -23.63
CA ALA A 77 15.75 10.08 -22.34
C ALA A 77 15.09 10.80 -21.14
N ARG A 78 14.73 12.08 -21.30
CA ARG A 78 14.05 12.87 -20.27
C ARG A 78 12.58 12.49 -20.15
N ALA A 79 11.90 12.28 -21.27
CA ALA A 79 10.53 11.74 -21.29
C ALA A 79 10.45 10.36 -20.61
N ARG A 80 11.38 9.44 -20.90
CA ARG A 80 11.46 8.12 -20.24
C ARG A 80 11.73 8.19 -18.74
N ARG A 81 12.47 9.20 -18.26
CA ARG A 81 12.69 9.40 -16.80
C ARG A 81 11.41 9.90 -16.12
N LEU A 82 10.71 10.84 -16.73
CA LEU A 82 9.43 11.35 -16.22
C LEU A 82 8.36 10.25 -16.20
N LEU A 83 8.23 9.47 -17.27
CA LEU A 83 7.31 8.33 -17.32
C LEU A 83 7.62 7.28 -16.25
N ARG A 84 8.91 6.97 -16.01
CA ARG A 84 9.33 6.06 -14.94
C ARG A 84 8.98 6.60 -13.55
N TYR A 85 9.19 7.90 -13.32
CA TYR A 85 8.84 8.54 -12.06
C TYR A 85 7.33 8.47 -11.79
N VAL A 86 6.50 8.84 -12.78
CA VAL A 86 5.04 8.78 -12.67
C VAL A 86 4.55 7.34 -12.52
N SER A 87 5.12 6.37 -13.24
CA SER A 87 4.74 4.97 -13.11
C SER A 87 5.12 4.39 -11.74
N ASN A 88 6.26 4.80 -11.18
CA ASN A 88 6.70 4.33 -9.88
C ASN A 88 5.82 4.90 -8.76
N GLU A 89 5.42 6.16 -8.88
CA GLU A 89 4.52 6.81 -7.91
C GLU A 89 3.10 6.22 -7.97
N ARG A 90 2.57 5.94 -9.17
CA ARG A 90 1.31 5.21 -9.34
C ARG A 90 1.40 3.76 -8.85
N ALA A 91 2.51 3.07 -9.10
CA ALA A 91 2.72 1.72 -8.58
C ALA A 91 2.78 1.71 -7.05
N ARG A 92 3.39 2.74 -6.43
CA ARG A 92 3.43 2.91 -4.98
C ARG A 92 2.04 3.22 -4.41
N SER A 93 1.27 4.05 -5.09
CA SER A 93 -0.12 4.39 -4.74
C SER A 93 -1.07 3.19 -4.92
N ALA A 94 -0.88 2.39 -5.97
CA ALA A 94 -1.61 1.15 -6.22
C ALA A 94 -1.19 0.03 -5.25
N ALA A 95 0.07 -0.05 -4.86
CA ALA A 95 0.55 -0.97 -3.83
C ALA A 95 -0.03 -0.65 -2.45
N LEU A 96 -0.22 0.64 -2.14
CA LEU A 96 -0.92 1.08 -0.92
C LEU A 96 -2.43 0.78 -0.98
N SER A 97 -3.05 0.81 -2.16
CA SER A 97 -4.48 0.47 -2.35
C SER A 97 -4.75 -1.05 -2.41
N LEU A 98 -3.79 -1.84 -2.91
CA LEU A 98 -3.87 -3.31 -2.96
C LEU A 98 -3.47 -3.97 -1.63
N GLY A 99 -2.75 -3.26 -0.75
CA GLY A 99 -2.40 -3.76 0.59
C GLY A 99 -3.61 -4.03 1.48
N GLY A 100 -4.73 -3.34 1.25
CA GLY A 100 -6.01 -3.61 1.94
C GLY A 100 -6.90 -4.65 1.25
N ALA A 101 -6.88 -4.70 -0.09
CA ALA A 101 -7.77 -5.57 -0.86
C ALA A 101 -7.25 -7.02 -1.02
N ALA A 102 -5.93 -7.23 -1.06
CA ALA A 102 -5.35 -8.56 -1.29
C ALA A 102 -5.54 -9.53 -0.10
N VAL A 103 -5.64 -9.00 1.12
CA VAL A 103 -5.87 -9.82 2.33
C VAL A 103 -7.35 -10.21 2.50
N GLY A 104 -8.29 -9.37 2.03
CA GLY A 104 -9.72 -9.66 2.08
C GLY A 104 -10.18 -10.70 1.05
N ALA A 105 -9.69 -10.61 -0.19
CA ALA A 105 -10.15 -11.48 -1.29
C ALA A 105 -9.69 -12.94 -1.13
N THR A 106 -8.49 -13.17 -0.56
CA THR A 106 -7.99 -14.53 -0.30
C THR A 106 -8.75 -15.20 0.85
N ALA A 107 -9.06 -14.48 1.94
CA ALA A 107 -9.79 -15.04 3.07
C ALA A 107 -11.25 -15.40 2.71
N VAL A 108 -11.95 -14.53 1.98
CA VAL A 108 -13.35 -14.78 1.56
C VAL A 108 -13.42 -15.90 0.53
N GLY A 109 -12.51 -15.93 -0.45
CA GLY A 109 -12.46 -17.00 -1.45
C GLY A 109 -12.17 -18.37 -0.85
N LEU A 110 -11.25 -18.46 0.11
CA LEU A 110 -10.83 -19.72 0.72
C LEU A 110 -11.87 -20.27 1.72
N VAL A 111 -12.57 -19.40 2.44
CA VAL A 111 -13.70 -19.78 3.31
C VAL A 111 -14.90 -20.24 2.47
N TRP A 112 -15.21 -19.55 1.38
CA TRP A 112 -16.29 -19.95 0.48
C TRP A 112 -15.99 -21.29 -0.20
N TRP A 113 -14.77 -21.49 -0.75
CA TRP A 113 -14.34 -22.77 -1.32
C TRP A 113 -14.44 -23.91 -0.30
N ARG A 114 -13.95 -23.72 0.93
CA ARG A 114 -14.05 -24.75 1.99
C ARG A 114 -15.48 -25.08 2.37
N ARG A 115 -16.42 -24.13 2.29
CA ARG A 115 -17.84 -24.33 2.61
C ARG A 115 -18.57 -25.03 1.46
N SER A 116 -18.23 -24.73 0.21
CA SER A 116 -18.75 -25.39 -0.99
C SER A 116 -18.30 -26.85 -1.06
N ALA A 117 -17.02 -27.13 -0.77
CA ALA A 117 -16.48 -28.49 -0.78
C ALA A 117 -17.13 -29.40 0.28
N ARG A 118 -17.54 -28.87 1.44
CA ARG A 118 -18.26 -29.63 2.48
C ARG A 118 -19.73 -29.90 2.14
N ARG A 119 -20.34 -29.10 1.27
CA ARG A 119 -21.72 -29.32 0.79
C ARG A 119 -21.79 -30.27 -0.42
N ALA A 120 -20.66 -30.49 -1.09
CA ALA A 120 -20.57 -31.32 -2.28
C ALA A 120 -20.21 -32.80 -2.01
N LEU A 121 -20.17 -33.24 -0.74
CA LEU A 121 -20.09 -34.66 -0.42
C LEU A 121 -21.48 -35.29 -0.52
N PRO A 122 -21.79 -36.11 -1.54
CA PRO A 122 -23.06 -36.82 -1.61
C PRO A 122 -23.18 -37.82 -0.46
N PRO A 123 -24.40 -38.14 -0.01
CA PRO A 123 -24.62 -39.18 1.00
C PRO A 123 -24.06 -40.52 0.49
N VAL A 124 -23.21 -41.14 1.32
CA VAL A 124 -22.82 -42.54 1.19
C VAL A 124 -24.10 -43.37 1.15
N LEU A 125 -24.41 -43.94 -0.01
CA LEU A 125 -25.41 -45.00 -0.12
C LEU A 125 -24.86 -46.23 0.58
N SER A 126 -25.23 -46.34 1.85
CA SER A 126 -25.31 -47.60 2.57
C SER A 126 -26.34 -48.49 1.87
N THR A 127 -25.91 -49.33 0.94
CA THR A 127 -26.68 -50.52 0.56
C THR A 127 -26.13 -51.72 1.33
N GLY A 128 -26.79 -51.98 2.45
CA GLY A 128 -26.68 -53.23 3.19
C GLY A 128 -27.28 -54.40 2.41
N SER A 129 -26.56 -55.51 2.49
CA SER A 129 -27.02 -56.90 2.61
C SER A 129 -28.53 -57.18 2.67
N GLY A 130 -29.02 -58.14 1.85
CA GLY A 130 -30.28 -58.85 2.16
C GLY A 130 -31.07 -59.50 1.01
N ALA A 131 -30.67 -60.72 0.63
CA ALA A 131 -31.46 -61.95 0.44
C ALA A 131 -32.69 -62.08 -0.53
N LEU A 132 -32.80 -63.30 -1.09
CA LEU A 132 -33.96 -64.03 -1.67
C LEU A 132 -34.45 -63.55 -3.05
N ARG A 133 -34.58 -64.36 -4.12
CA ARG A 133 -34.95 -65.78 -4.31
C ARG A 133 -34.34 -66.30 -5.61
#